data_AF-A0A938QG36-F1
#
_entry.id   AF-A0A938QG36-F1
#
_cell.length_a   1.000
_cell.length_b   1.000
_cell.length_c   1.000
_cell.angle_alpha   90.00
_cell.angle_beta   90.00
_cell.angle_gamma   90.00
#
_symmetry.space_group_name_H-M   'P 1'
#
loop_
_entity.id
_entity.type
_entity.pdbx_description
1 polymer ?
#
loop_
_entity_poly.entity_id
_entity_poly.type
_entity_poly.pdbx_seq_one_letter_code
_entity_poly.pdbx_strand_id
1 'polypeptide(L)' 'MKSDKGYRELSLKIHGMICAKCGREFTHKNRQLLTIHHKDGNPRNNPPDGSNWENLCVYCHEDEHSRQLLGDYLRGE' A
#
# COMPACT_ATOMS: atom_id res chain seq x y z
N MET A 1 -2.36 17.49 -9.99
CA MET A 1 -2.01 16.06 -9.83
C MET A 1 -0.74 15.96 -8.99
N LYS A 2 -0.78 15.30 -7.83
CA LYS A 2 0.46 14.93 -7.12
C LYS A 2 1.11 13.77 -7.87
N SER A 3 2.44 13.76 -7.95
CA SER A 3 3.19 12.60 -8.45
C SER A 3 3.10 11.45 -7.43
N ASP A 4 3.39 10.22 -7.86
CA ASP A 4 3.44 9.06 -6.97
C ASP A 4 4.34 9.29 -5.75
N LYS A 5 5.45 10.01 -5.94
CA LYS A 5 6.33 10.44 -4.84
C LYS A 5 5.57 11.28 -3.81
N GLY A 6 4.68 12.19 -4.25
CA GLY A 6 3.88 13.04 -3.37
C GLY A 6 2.82 12.28 -2.56
N TYR A 7 2.17 11.27 -3.16
CA TYR A 7 1.24 10.41 -2.41
C TYR A 7 1.97 9.51 -1.43
N ARG A 8 3.17 9.04 -1.79
CA ARG A 8 4.00 8.21 -0.91
C ARG A 8 4.42 8.95 0.35
N GLU A 9 4.90 10.18 0.23
CA GLU A 9 5.22 11.00 1.41
C GLU A 9 3.99 11.27 2.28
N LEU A 10 2.82 11.51 1.65
CA LEU A 10 1.58 11.73 2.38
C LEU A 10 1.12 10.48 3.13
N SER A 11 1.16 9.31 2.48
CA SER A 11 0.80 8.03 3.11
C SER A 11 1.69 7.71 4.31
N LEU A 12 3.00 7.94 4.20
CA LEU A 12 3.92 7.76 5.33
C LEU A 12 3.65 8.73 6.49
N LYS A 13 3.19 9.96 6.18
CA LYS A 13 2.83 10.94 7.20
C LYS A 13 1.53 10.57 7.93
N ILE A 14 0.55 10.01 7.21
CA ILE A 14 -0.76 9.65 7.76
C ILE A 14 -0.69 8.31 8.51
N HIS A 15 -0.11 7.30 7.88
CA HIS A 15 -0.15 5.91 8.37
C HIS A 15 1.15 5.45 9.05
N GLY A 16 2.17 6.30 9.09
CA GLY A 16 3.46 6.00 9.70
C GLY A 16 4.35 5.09 8.84
N MET A 17 5.57 4.85 9.32
CA MET A 17 6.55 3.95 8.69
C MET A 17 6.42 2.52 9.23
N ILE A 18 5.21 1.96 9.18
CA ILE A 18 4.91 0.61 9.66
C ILE A 18 4.13 -0.15 8.58
N CYS A 19 4.40 -1.45 8.45
CA CYS A 19 3.59 -2.33 7.61
C CYS A 19 2.26 -2.63 8.32
N ALA A 20 1.14 -2.26 7.71
CA ALA A 20 -0.20 -2.49 8.26
C ALA A 20 -0.54 -4.00 8.41
N LYS A 21 0.09 -4.87 7.61
CA LYS A 21 -0.17 -6.32 7.61
C LYS A 21 0.69 -7.10 8.61
N CYS A 22 1.99 -6.83 8.67
CA CYS A 22 2.91 -7.60 9.52
C CYS A 22 3.49 -6.84 10.73
N GLY A 23 3.15 -5.56 10.89
CA GLY A 23 3.61 -4.73 12.01
C GLY A 23 5.10 -4.36 11.97
N ARG A 24 5.86 -4.77 10.95
CA ARG A 24 7.27 -4.39 10.82
C ARG A 24 7.41 -2.88 10.68
N GLU A 25 8.21 -2.28 11.55
CA GLU A 25 8.57 -0.86 11.49
C GLU A 25 9.76 -0.62 10.55
N PHE A 26 9.75 0.58 9.98
CA PHE A 26 10.75 1.07 9.04
C PHE A 26 11.27 2.43 9.51
N THR A 27 12.49 2.72 9.08
CA THR A 27 13.21 3.97 9.30
C THR A 27 13.39 4.68 7.97
N HIS A 28 13.90 5.92 8.00
CA HIS A 28 14.26 6.64 6.79
C HIS A 28 15.27 5.90 5.89
N LYS A 29 16.09 4.98 6.43
CA LYS A 29 17.09 4.22 5.66
C LYS A 29 16.51 3.06 4.85
N ASN A 30 15.37 2.51 5.29
CA ASN A 30 14.75 1.34 4.67
C ASN A 30 13.28 1.58 4.25
N ARG A 31 12.78 2.81 4.36
CA ARG A 31 11.43 3.22 3.92
C ARG A 31 11.12 2.82 2.49
N GLN A 32 12.11 2.73 1.59
CA GLN A 32 11.92 2.28 0.21
C GLN A 32 11.31 0.86 0.09
N LEU A 33 11.42 0.04 1.14
CA LEU A 33 10.80 -1.27 1.22
C LEU A 33 9.34 -1.22 1.67
N LEU A 34 8.80 -0.03 1.91
CA LEU A 34 7.42 0.23 2.27
C LEU A 34 6.73 0.97 1.12
N THR A 35 5.66 0.37 0.59
CA THR A 35 4.89 0.81 -0.57
C THR A 35 3.47 1.17 -0.17
N ILE A 36 2.81 1.98 -1.00
CA ILE A 36 1.37 2.24 -0.85
C ILE A 36 0.62 1.06 -1.46
N HIS A 37 -0.36 0.55 -0.73
CA HIS A 37 -1.38 -0.36 -1.22
C HIS A 37 -2.72 0.37 -1.26
N HIS A 38 -3.45 0.25 -2.37
CA HIS A 38 -4.81 0.77 -2.52
C HIS A 38 -5.81 -0.31 -2.12
N LYS A 39 -6.56 -0.07 -1.04
CA LYS A 39 -7.46 -1.08 -0.44
C LYS A 39 -8.59 -1.51 -1.37
N ASP A 40 -9.04 -0.61 -2.23
CA ASP A 40 -10.07 -0.87 -3.24
C ASP A 40 -9.50 -1.39 -4.57
N GLY A 41 -8.17 -1.57 -4.68
CA GLY A 41 -7.49 -1.97 -5.91
C GLY A 41 -7.45 -0.90 -7.01
N ASN A 42 -8.02 0.29 -6.80
CA ASN A 42 -8.07 1.35 -7.80
C ASN A 42 -6.94 2.38 -7.58
N PRO A 43 -5.88 2.38 -8.41
CA PRO A 43 -4.75 3.30 -8.25
C PRO A 43 -5.10 4.77 -8.52
N ARG A 44 -6.31 5.05 -9.03
CA ARG A 44 -6.80 6.41 -9.29
C ARG A 44 -7.58 6.98 -8.10
N ASN A 45 -8.06 6.15 -7.17
CA ASN A 45 -8.78 6.60 -5.99
C ASN A 45 -7.80 7.04 -4.89
N ASN A 46 -7.48 8.32 -4.87
CA ASN A 46 -6.42 8.92 -4.05
C ASN A 46 -6.98 10.02 -3.12
N PRO A 47 -7.80 9.65 -2.11
CA PRO A 47 -8.41 10.63 -1.23
C PRO A 47 -7.33 11.34 -0.38
N PRO A 48 -7.47 12.65 -0.12
CA PRO A 48 -6.42 13.44 0.54
C PRO A 48 -6.19 13.08 2.01
N ASP A 49 -7.15 12.38 2.63
CA ASP A 49 -7.07 11.84 3.99
C ASP A 49 -6.39 10.46 4.05
N GLY A 50 -6.02 9.88 2.90
CA GLY A 50 -5.37 8.58 2.80
C GLY A 50 -6.25 7.39 3.20
N SER A 51 -7.58 7.57 3.29
CA SER A 51 -8.53 6.51 3.70
C SER A 51 -8.45 5.24 2.84
N ASN A 52 -8.19 5.38 1.55
CA ASN A 52 -8.01 4.26 0.61
C ASN A 52 -6.60 3.64 0.59
N TRP A 53 -5.68 4.15 1.41
CA TRP A 53 -4.30 3.66 1.42
C TRP A 53 -3.98 2.87 2.68
N GLU A 54 -3.03 1.98 2.55
CA GLU A 54 -2.24 1.45 3.66
C GLU A 54 -0.78 1.29 3.23
N ASN A 55 0.13 1.33 4.19
CA ASN A 55 1.54 1.10 3.94
C ASN A 55 1.84 -0.39 4.15
N LEU A 56 2.28 -1.08 3.09
CA LEU A 56 2.69 -2.47 3.16
C LEU A 56 4.18 -2.61 2.83
N CYS A 57 4.86 -3.55 3.49
CA CYS A 57 6.19 -3.91 3.04
C CYS A 57 6.09 -4.64 1.70
N VAL A 58 7.13 -4.56 0.87
CA VAL A 58 7.13 -5.18 -0.47
C VAL A 58 6.66 -6.65 -0.46
N TYR A 59 7.05 -7.42 0.55
CA TYR A 59 6.64 -8.82 0.69
C TYR A 59 5.14 -8.98 0.99
N CYS A 60 4.60 -8.17 1.91
CA CYS A 60 3.18 -8.18 2.24
C CYS A 60 2.32 -7.66 1.09
N HIS A 61 2.86 -6.71 0.33
CA HIS A 61 2.20 -6.12 -0.83
C HIS A 61 2.07 -7.15 -1.97
N GLU A 62 3.16 -7.85 -2.29
CA GLU A 62 3.15 -8.92 -3.29
C GLU A 62 2.22 -10.09 -2.90
N ASP A 63 2.22 -10.50 -1.63
CA ASP A 63 1.29 -11.53 -1.11
C ASP A 63 -0.17 -11.09 -1.26
N GLU A 64 -0.50 -9.82 -1.01
CA GLU A 64 -1.88 -9.31 -1.16
C GLU A 64 -2.35 -9.37 -2.61
N HIS A 65 -1.54 -8.84 -3.53
CA HIS A 65 -1.85 -8.90 -4.97
C HIS A 65 -1.96 -10.33 -5.48
N SER A 66 -1.10 -11.24 -5.01
CA SER A 66 -1.15 -12.65 -5.39
C SER A 66 -2.42 -13.34 -4.90
N ARG A 67 -2.86 -13.04 -3.68
CA ARG A 67 -4.12 -13.57 -3.13
C ARG A 67 -5.33 -13.02 -3.85
N GLN A 68 -5.32 -11.74 -4.21
CA GLN A 68 -6.40 -11.12 -4.99
C GLN A 68 -6.54 -11.80 -6.36
N LEU A 69 -5.44 -11.92 -7.11
CA LEU A 69 -5.42 -12.61 -8.41
C LEU A 69 -5.92 -14.06 -8.31
N LEU A 70 -5.51 -14.78 -7.27
CA LEU A 70 -6.00 -16.14 -7.03
C LEU A 70 -7.50 -16.15 -6.72
N GLY A 71 -7.98 -15.20 -5.91
CA GLY A 71 -9.39 -15.04 -5.59
C GLY A 71 -10.25 -14.80 -6.84
N ASP A 72 -9.81 -13.90 -7.71
CA ASP A 72 -10.48 -13.59 -8.98
C ASP A 72 -10.55 -14.83 -9.87
N TYR A 73 -9.42 -15.56 -10.02
CA TYR A 73 -9.37 -16.82 -10.75
C TYR A 73 -10.34 -17.87 -10.21
N LEU A 74 -10.44 -18.03 -8.89
CA LEU A 74 -11.36 -18.99 -8.26
C LEU A 74 -12.83 -18.57 -8.36
N ARG A 75 -13.12 -17.26 -8.47
CA ARG A 75 -14.47 -16.74 -8.71
C ARG A 75 -14.91 -16.82 -10.18
N GLY A 76 -13.97 -17.05 -11.10
CA GLY A 76 -14.23 -17.06 -12.54
C GLY A 76 -14.48 -15.66 -13.10
N GLU A 77 -13.89 -14.64 -12.47
CA GLU A 77 -13.90 -13.24 -12.93
C GLU A 77 -12.80 -12.98 -13.97
#